data_AF-Q65SN3-F1
#
_entry.id   AF-Q65SN3-F1
#
_cell.length_a   1.000
_cell.length_b   1.000
_cell.length_c   1.000
_cell.angle_alpha   90.00
_cell.angle_beta   90.00
_cell.angle_gamma   90.00
#
_symmetry.space_group_name_H-M   'P 1'
#
loop_
_entity.id
_entity.type
_entity.pdbx_description
1 polymer ?
#
loop_
_entity_poly.entity_id
_entity_poly.type
_entity_poly.pdbx_seq_one_letter_code
_entity_poly.pdbx_strand_id
1 'polypeptide(L)'
;MLKQMFITAMLFVATMAYAETVRPAYYVAEFQPTDREGIKAYSAQVESTFKPYSGRFIVRGGEADVKEGFGVQGRLVIIKFDSLKQAQEWYNSSAYQKIIPIRQRSGNSRTYIVEGLPDNNSK
;
A
#
# COMPACT_ATOMS: atom_id res chain seq x y z
N MET A 1 18.45 -35.26 29.32
CA MET A 1 17.19 -35.21 28.54
C MET A 1 16.31 -34.02 28.93
N LEU A 2 15.98 -33.81 30.21
CA LEU A 2 15.06 -32.75 30.64
C LEU A 2 15.51 -31.30 30.26
N LYS A 3 16.80 -30.97 30.39
CA LYS A 3 17.35 -29.65 29.98
C LYS A 3 17.23 -29.37 28.47
N GLN A 4 17.34 -30.40 27.62
CA GLN A 4 17.23 -30.25 26.16
C GLN A 4 15.79 -29.93 25.76
N MET A 5 14.80 -30.60 26.40
CA MET A 5 13.37 -30.33 26.18
C MET A 5 12.97 -28.92 26.62
N PHE A 6 13.53 -28.40 27.73
CA PHE A 6 13.29 -27.02 28.15
C PHE A 6 13.85 -25.99 27.17
N ILE A 7 15.06 -26.23 26.64
CA ILE A 7 15.68 -25.35 25.63
C ILE A 7 14.86 -25.35 24.33
N THR A 8 14.41 -26.53 23.87
CA THR A 8 13.59 -26.63 22.65
C THR A 8 12.21 -25.96 22.83
N ALA A 9 11.56 -26.13 23.98
CA ALA A 9 10.29 -25.46 24.28
C ALA A 9 10.42 -23.93 24.38
N MET A 10 11.50 -23.42 24.99
CA MET A 10 11.79 -21.99 25.05
C MET A 10 12.12 -21.40 23.67
N LEU A 11 12.88 -22.14 22.84
CA LEU A 11 13.15 -21.72 21.46
C LEU A 11 11.86 -21.63 20.63
N PHE A 12 10.94 -22.57 20.82
CA PHE A 12 9.66 -22.62 20.11
C PHE A 12 8.75 -21.43 20.50
N VAL A 13 8.68 -21.10 21.78
CA VAL A 13 7.92 -19.94 22.29
C VAL A 13 8.56 -18.63 21.83
N ALA A 14 9.89 -18.54 21.81
CA ALA A 14 10.60 -17.37 21.30
C ALA A 14 10.40 -17.16 19.80
N THR A 15 10.38 -18.22 18.97
CA THR A 15 10.06 -18.11 17.54
C THR A 15 8.62 -17.68 17.26
N MET A 16 7.66 -18.06 18.12
CA MET A 16 6.27 -17.59 18.02
C MET A 16 6.14 -16.12 18.43
N ALA A 17 6.91 -15.66 19.42
CA ALA A 17 6.96 -14.27 19.85
C ALA A 17 7.76 -13.36 18.89
N TYR A 18 8.63 -13.93 18.05
CA TYR A 18 9.43 -13.23 17.04
C TYR A 18 8.84 -13.29 15.62
N ALA A 19 7.64 -13.85 15.45
CA ALA A 19 6.83 -13.48 14.30
C ALA A 19 6.48 -11.99 14.49
N GLU A 20 7.37 -11.11 14.03
CA GLU A 20 7.05 -9.70 13.85
C GLU A 20 5.69 -9.68 13.16
N THR A 21 4.72 -9.09 13.85
CA THR A 21 3.40 -8.92 13.31
C THR A 21 3.54 -8.03 12.08
N VAL A 22 3.54 -8.64 10.88
CA VAL A 22 3.75 -7.92 9.62
C VAL A 22 2.66 -6.87 9.51
N ARG A 23 3.06 -5.60 9.57
CA ARG A 23 2.16 -4.46 9.41
C ARG A 23 2.19 -4.03 7.95
N PRO A 24 1.10 -4.23 7.20
CA PRO A 24 1.04 -3.72 5.85
C PRO A 24 1.03 -2.20 5.85
N ALA A 25 1.24 -1.61 4.69
CA ALA A 25 1.00 -0.18 4.48
C ALA A 25 0.11 0.04 3.28
N TYR A 26 -0.56 1.19 3.27
CA TYR A 26 -1.52 1.58 2.24
C TYR A 26 -1.12 2.92 1.66
N TYR A 27 -0.90 2.95 0.35
CA TYR A 27 -0.93 4.20 -0.40
C TYR A 27 -2.38 4.51 -0.74
N VAL A 28 -2.89 5.62 -0.21
CA VAL A 28 -4.23 6.12 -0.48
C VAL A 28 -4.11 7.34 -1.37
N ALA A 29 -4.82 7.34 -2.48
CA ALA A 29 -4.86 8.45 -3.42
C ALA A 29 -6.29 8.77 -3.85
N GLU A 30 -6.65 10.03 -3.75
CA GLU A 30 -7.81 10.62 -4.40
C GLU A 30 -7.32 11.49 -5.55
N PHE A 31 -7.90 11.29 -6.73
CA PHE A 31 -7.49 11.99 -7.95
C PHE A 31 -8.69 12.59 -8.68
N GLN A 32 -8.71 13.92 -8.79
CA GLN A 32 -9.67 14.68 -9.58
C GLN A 32 -9.06 15.02 -10.95
N PRO A 33 -9.46 14.34 -12.04
CA PRO A 33 -8.88 14.58 -13.36
C PRO A 33 -9.31 15.94 -13.92
N THR A 34 -8.34 16.72 -14.40
CA THR A 34 -8.56 17.88 -15.28
C THR A 34 -8.26 17.55 -16.74
N ASP A 35 -7.47 16.50 -16.99
CA ASP A 35 -7.17 15.94 -18.31
C ASP A 35 -7.27 14.41 -18.27
N ARG A 36 -8.38 13.88 -18.82
CA ARG A 36 -8.69 12.44 -18.83
C ARG A 36 -7.87 11.67 -19.86
N GLU A 37 -7.35 12.32 -20.89
CA GLU A 37 -6.52 11.66 -21.90
C GLU A 37 -5.06 11.61 -21.43
N GLY A 38 -4.53 12.71 -20.90
CA GLY A 38 -3.16 12.77 -20.39
C GLY A 38 -2.86 11.80 -19.25
N ILE A 39 -3.86 11.48 -18.41
CA ILE A 39 -3.67 10.51 -17.31
C ILE A 39 -3.52 9.06 -17.79
N LYS A 40 -3.87 8.74 -19.04
CA LYS A 40 -3.79 7.34 -19.55
C LYS A 40 -2.37 6.80 -19.50
N ALA A 41 -1.37 7.62 -19.84
CA ALA A 41 0.03 7.22 -19.81
C ALA A 41 0.51 6.86 -18.39
N TYR A 42 0.08 7.62 -17.37
CA TYR A 42 0.33 7.27 -15.96
C TYR A 42 -0.37 5.96 -15.58
N SER A 43 -1.65 5.84 -15.93
CA SER A 43 -2.49 4.69 -15.57
C SER A 43 -1.98 3.36 -16.15
N ALA A 44 -1.35 3.41 -17.33
CA ALA A 44 -0.76 2.24 -17.98
C ALA A 44 0.57 1.79 -17.32
N GLN A 45 1.29 2.71 -16.69
CA GLN A 45 2.64 2.45 -16.15
C GLN A 45 2.63 2.19 -14.64
N VAL A 46 1.75 2.81 -13.87
CA VAL A 46 1.83 2.84 -12.41
C VAL A 46 1.94 1.45 -11.77
N GLU A 47 1.22 0.46 -12.29
CA GLU A 47 1.20 -0.89 -11.72
C GLU A 47 2.56 -1.60 -11.78
N SER A 48 3.29 -1.46 -12.89
CA SER A 48 4.61 -2.07 -13.00
C SER A 48 5.63 -1.44 -12.04
N THR A 49 5.39 -0.20 -11.60
CA THR A 49 6.30 0.49 -10.68
C THR A 49 6.23 -0.04 -9.25
N PHE A 50 5.06 -0.49 -8.77
CA PHE A 50 4.89 -0.95 -7.38
C PHE A 50 4.97 -2.47 -7.21
N LYS A 51 4.75 -3.25 -8.27
CA LYS A 51 4.82 -4.72 -8.20
C LYS A 51 6.14 -5.24 -7.59
N PRO A 52 7.33 -4.69 -7.91
CA PRO A 52 8.59 -5.11 -7.30
C PRO A 52 8.68 -4.85 -5.79
N TYR A 53 7.82 -3.99 -5.24
CA TYR A 53 7.77 -3.60 -3.84
C TYR A 53 6.61 -4.28 -3.09
N SER A 54 6.12 -5.41 -3.58
CA SER A 54 4.94 -6.11 -3.04
C SER A 54 3.63 -5.31 -3.08
N GLY A 55 3.57 -4.28 -3.92
CA GLY A 55 2.36 -3.47 -4.10
C GLY A 55 1.26 -4.26 -4.83
N ARG A 56 0.02 -4.14 -4.37
CA ARG A 56 -1.18 -4.61 -5.08
C ARG A 56 -2.35 -3.64 -4.95
N PHE A 57 -3.14 -3.49 -6.00
CA PHE A 57 -4.37 -2.72 -5.92
C PHE A 57 -5.37 -3.39 -4.96
N ILE A 58 -5.96 -2.58 -4.08
CA ILE A 58 -7.13 -2.93 -3.28
C ILE A 58 -8.36 -2.19 -3.79
N VAL A 59 -8.20 -0.92 -4.17
CA VAL A 59 -9.24 -0.09 -4.80
C VAL A 59 -8.64 0.62 -6.01
N ARG A 60 -9.38 0.67 -7.12
CA ARG A 60 -8.96 1.38 -8.35
C ARG A 60 -10.15 2.10 -9.03
N GLY A 61 -10.75 3.02 -8.32
CA GLY A 61 -11.91 3.80 -8.77
C GLY A 61 -13.23 3.03 -8.71
N GLY A 62 -13.40 2.18 -7.70
CA GLY A 62 -14.68 1.54 -7.41
C GLY A 62 -15.74 2.54 -6.92
N GLU A 63 -17.00 2.11 -6.90
CA GLU A 63 -18.11 2.89 -6.36
C GLU A 63 -17.93 3.13 -4.86
N ALA A 64 -18.19 4.37 -4.42
CA ALA A 64 -18.12 4.77 -3.02
C ALA A 64 -19.53 5.06 -2.50
N ASP A 65 -19.99 4.25 -1.55
CA ASP A 65 -21.20 4.49 -0.78
C ASP A 65 -20.86 5.43 0.40
N VAL A 66 -20.96 6.73 0.15
CA VAL A 66 -20.59 7.78 1.10
C VAL A 66 -21.61 7.80 2.25
N LYS A 67 -21.14 7.51 3.47
CA LYS A 67 -21.99 7.52 4.68
C LYS A 67 -22.11 8.90 5.33
N GLU A 68 -21.01 9.64 5.41
CA GLU A 68 -20.95 10.96 6.06
C GLU A 68 -19.90 11.87 5.38
N GLY A 69 -20.05 13.19 5.54
CA GLY A 69 -19.08 14.20 5.06
C GLY A 69 -19.14 14.48 3.55
N PHE A 70 -18.09 15.16 3.04
CA PHE A 70 -18.02 15.64 1.65
C PHE A 70 -17.82 14.54 0.59
N GLY A 71 -17.61 13.28 1.00
CA GLY A 71 -17.37 12.15 0.10
C GLY A 71 -15.98 12.11 -0.52
N VAL A 72 -15.76 11.09 -1.37
CA VAL A 72 -14.52 10.88 -2.13
C VAL A 72 -14.38 11.96 -3.19
N GLN A 73 -13.22 12.61 -3.24
CA GLN A 73 -12.95 13.61 -4.26
C GLN A 73 -12.29 12.98 -5.51
N GLY A 74 -13.12 12.67 -6.52
CA GLY A 74 -12.66 12.09 -7.78
C GLY A 74 -12.53 10.56 -7.72
N ARG A 75 -11.45 10.00 -8.28
CA ARG A 75 -11.19 8.54 -8.23
C ARG A 75 -10.36 8.18 -7.00
N LEU A 76 -10.89 7.28 -6.16
CA LEU A 76 -10.16 6.66 -5.05
C LEU A 76 -9.31 5.49 -5.54
N VAL A 77 -8.04 5.47 -5.15
CA VAL A 77 -7.09 4.38 -5.39
C VAL A 77 -6.45 4.01 -4.06
N ILE A 78 -6.40 2.71 -3.76
CA ILE A 78 -5.71 2.16 -2.60
C ILE A 78 -4.78 1.05 -3.09
N ILE A 79 -3.49 1.14 -2.72
CA ILE A 79 -2.48 0.11 -2.99
C ILE A 79 -1.95 -0.41 -1.66
N LYS A 80 -2.04 -1.73 -1.42
CA LYS A 80 -1.47 -2.39 -0.24
C LYS A 80 -0.03 -2.84 -0.54
N PHE A 81 0.85 -2.59 0.42
CA PHE A 81 2.24 -3.05 0.50
C PHE A 81 2.39 -3.93 1.74
N ASP A 82 3.41 -4.80 1.75
CA ASP A 82 3.66 -5.68 2.90
C ASP A 82 4.26 -4.93 4.10
N SER A 83 4.83 -3.75 3.88
CA SER A 83 5.33 -2.88 4.96
C SER A 83 5.34 -1.41 4.58
N LEU A 84 5.42 -0.53 5.59
CA LEU A 84 5.62 0.91 5.40
C LEU A 84 6.90 1.21 4.60
N LYS A 85 7.99 0.49 4.89
CA LYS A 85 9.27 0.62 4.19
C LYS A 85 9.12 0.35 2.69
N GLN A 86 8.46 -0.74 2.31
CA GLN A 86 8.24 -1.10 0.91
C GLN A 86 7.43 -0.02 0.17
N ALA A 87 6.39 0.53 0.81
CA ALA A 87 5.60 1.62 0.23
C ALA A 87 6.42 2.90 0.03
N GLN A 88 7.26 3.26 1.00
CA GLN A 88 8.14 4.44 0.92
C GLN A 88 9.23 4.25 -0.14
N GLU A 89 9.84 3.07 -0.21
CA GLU A 89 10.84 2.75 -1.23
C GLU A 89 10.24 2.76 -2.64
N TRP A 90 9.04 2.23 -2.82
CA TRP A 90 8.30 2.36 -4.08
C TRP A 90 8.07 3.83 -4.43
N TYR A 91 7.56 4.63 -3.49
CA TYR A 91 7.26 6.04 -3.77
C TYR A 91 8.52 6.80 -4.17
N ASN A 92 9.65 6.52 -3.52
CA ASN A 92 10.93 7.16 -3.80
C ASN A 92 11.70 6.51 -4.98
N SER A 93 11.17 5.43 -5.56
CA SER A 93 11.83 4.73 -6.67
C SER A 93 11.92 5.60 -7.92
N SER A 94 13.02 5.45 -8.66
CA SER A 94 13.21 6.17 -9.93
C SER A 94 12.12 5.85 -10.95
N ALA A 95 11.59 4.63 -10.94
CA ALA A 95 10.51 4.21 -11.83
C ALA A 95 9.20 4.97 -11.55
N TYR A 96 8.79 5.10 -10.28
CA TYR A 96 7.57 5.82 -9.92
C TYR A 96 7.73 7.33 -10.02
N GLN A 97 8.85 7.89 -9.54
CA GLN A 97 9.13 9.33 -9.60
C GLN A 97 9.09 9.87 -11.04
N LYS A 98 9.53 9.09 -12.04
CA LYS A 98 9.46 9.46 -13.46
C LYS A 98 8.03 9.69 -13.97
N ILE A 99 7.02 9.03 -13.39
CA ILE A 99 5.64 9.12 -13.87
C ILE A 99 4.75 10.04 -13.03
N ILE A 100 5.18 10.48 -11.83
CA ILE A 100 4.43 11.44 -10.99
C ILE A 100 4.08 12.73 -11.73
N PRO A 101 4.99 13.36 -12.52
CA PRO A 101 4.66 14.58 -13.25
C PRO A 101 3.52 14.41 -14.25
N ILE A 102 3.24 13.19 -14.72
CA ILE A 102 2.09 12.88 -15.58
C ILE A 102 0.80 13.03 -14.79
N ARG A 103 0.74 12.46 -13.59
CA ARG A 103 -0.43 12.59 -12.72
C ARG A 103 -0.66 14.04 -12.28
N GLN A 104 0.40 14.74 -11.89
CA GLN A 104 0.31 16.11 -11.37
C GLN A 104 -0.20 17.11 -12.42
N ARG A 105 0.19 16.97 -13.69
CA ARG A 105 -0.31 17.87 -14.75
C ARG A 105 -1.72 17.52 -15.24
N SER A 106 -2.18 16.28 -15.01
CA SER A 106 -3.49 15.81 -15.48
C SER A 106 -4.62 15.93 -14.46
N GLY A 107 -4.34 16.46 -13.26
CA GLY A 107 -5.37 16.69 -12.26
C GLY A 107 -4.83 16.96 -10.86
N ASN A 108 -5.76 17.20 -9.93
CA ASN A 108 -5.44 17.41 -8.52
C ASN A 108 -5.47 16.09 -7.77
N SER A 109 -4.52 15.90 -6.86
CA SER A 109 -4.42 14.67 -6.08
C SER A 109 -4.18 14.94 -4.60
N ARG A 110 -4.85 14.17 -3.74
CA ARG A 110 -4.48 14.01 -2.34
C ARG A 110 -3.92 12.61 -2.15
N THR A 111 -2.70 12.49 -1.66
CA THR A 111 -2.02 11.18 -1.56
C THR A 111 -1.24 11.06 -0.27
N TYR A 112 -1.31 9.91 0.39
CA TYR A 112 -0.54 9.63 1.60
C TYR A 112 -0.28 8.13 1.73
N ILE A 113 0.76 7.78 2.48
CA ILE A 113 1.07 6.41 2.88
C ILE A 113 0.74 6.29 4.36
N VAL A 114 0.00 5.26 4.74
CA VAL A 114 -0.38 4.99 6.13
C VAL A 114 -0.06 3.54 6.49
N GLU A 115 0.48 3.32 7.69
CA GLU A 115 0.68 1.98 8.24
C GLU A 115 -0.65 1.36 8.67
N GLY A 116 -0.82 0.08 8.38
CA GLY A 116 -1.96 -0.72 8.82
C GLY A 116 -1.73 -1.38 10.18
N LEU A 117 -2.80 -1.97 10.71
CA LEU A 117 -2.68 -2.89 11.83
C LEU A 117 -1.93 -4.16 11.38
N PRO A 118 -1.25 -4.85 12.30
CA PRO A 118 -0.84 -6.24 12.14
C PRO A 118 -1.82 -7.09 11.34
N ASP A 119 -1.32 -7.82 10.33
CA ASP A 119 -2.12 -8.82 9.61
C ASP A 119 -2.41 -10.00 10.57
N ASN A 120 -3.47 -9.88 11.36
CA ASN A 120 -3.96 -10.90 12.27
C ASN A 120 -4.80 -11.91 11.48
N ASN A 121 -4.19 -12.68 10.58
CA ASN A 121 -4.90 -13.72 9.82
C ASN A 121 -5.23 -14.96 10.69
N SER A 122 -5.69 -14.75 11.93
CA SER A 122 -6.35 -15.76 12.74
C SER A 122 -7.83 -15.82 12.35
N LYS A 123 -8.13 -16.57 11.29
CA LYS A 123 -9.43 -17.20 11.10
C LYS A 123 -9.25 -18.70 11.15
#